data_AF-A0A9D0KZ97-F1
#
_entry.id   AF-A0A9D0KZ97-F1
#
_cell.length_a   1.000
_cell.length_b   1.000
_cell.length_c   1.000
_cell.angle_alpha   90.00
_cell.angle_beta   90.00
_cell.angle_gamma   90.00
#
_symmetry.space_group_name_H-M   'P 1'
#
loop_
_entity.id
_entity.type
_entity.pdbx_description
1 polymer ?
#
loop_
_entity_poly.entity_id
_entity_poly.type
_entity_poly.pdbx_seq_one_letter_code
_entity_poly.pdbx_strand_id
1 'polypeptide(L)'
;MEVGSWLWKISYMLHVISNAAFFGISLVFTFGNSNLLNETTIKKYLKISFLFVMTTGATGILLLSILTMTGMDDLTSNPIGQSALFMILGYVVVLFVISLALIYKGGEERIYKKLFGIMFFSYLFVYIVRVYLTT
;
A
#
# COMPACT_ATOMS: atom_id res chain seq x y z
N MET A 1 10.47 24.00 16.48
CA MET A 1 10.39 22.63 15.91
C MET A 1 11.13 22.66 14.60
N GLU A 2 12.13 21.80 14.41
CA GLU A 2 12.84 21.69 13.12
C GLU A 2 11.87 21.30 12.02
N VAL A 3 11.97 21.94 10.85
CA VAL A 3 11.07 21.74 9.70
C VAL A 3 10.99 20.26 9.31
N GLY A 4 12.10 19.52 9.43
CA GLY A 4 12.16 18.07 9.18
C GLY A 4 11.29 17.25 10.13
N SER A 5 11.17 17.63 11.41
CA SER A 5 10.34 16.92 12.39
C SER A 5 8.85 17.04 12.09
N TRP A 6 8.40 18.21 11.63
CA TRP A 6 6.99 18.43 11.29
C TRP A 6 6.61 17.74 9.97
N LEU A 7 7.46 17.84 8.94
CA LEU A 7 7.25 17.15 7.66
C LEU A 7 7.22 15.63 7.84
N TRP A 8 8.09 15.08 8.69
CA TRP A 8 8.09 13.65 9.01
C TRP A 8 6.76 13.21 9.63
N LYS A 9 6.25 13.95 10.64
CA LYS A 9 4.99 13.61 11.33
C LYS A 9 3.79 13.61 10.36
N ILE A 10 3.66 14.64 9.53
CA ILE A 10 2.57 14.72 8.56
C ILE A 10 2.67 13.61 7.53
N SER A 11 3.87 13.37 6.99
CA SER A 11 4.11 12.31 6.02
C SER A 11 3.76 10.95 6.61
N TYR A 12 4.14 10.71 7.88
CA TYR A 12 3.81 9.50 8.61
C TYR A 12 2.29 9.34 8.80
N MET A 13 1.59 10.39 9.23
CA MET A 13 0.12 10.35 9.38
C MET A 13 -0.57 10.04 8.05
N LEU A 14 -0.18 10.73 6.98
CA LEU A 14 -0.75 10.51 5.64
C LEU A 14 -0.45 9.10 5.13
N HIS A 15 0.76 8.60 5.36
CA HIS A 15 1.15 7.24 5.00
C HIS A 15 0.27 6.19 5.71
N VAL A 16 0.11 6.32 7.02
CA VAL A 16 -0.67 5.37 7.84
C VAL A 16 -2.15 5.41 7.47
N ILE A 17 -2.75 6.60 7.34
CA ILE A 17 -4.16 6.75 7.00
C ILE A 17 -4.43 6.20 5.59
N SER A 18 -3.59 6.54 4.61
CA SER A 18 -3.75 6.06 3.23
C SER A 18 -3.62 4.54 3.15
N ASN A 19 -2.66 3.96 3.87
CA ASN A 19 -2.51 2.51 3.95
C ASN A 19 -3.71 1.84 4.61
N ALA A 20 -4.20 2.36 5.74
CA ALA A 20 -5.37 1.81 6.41
C ALA A 20 -6.62 1.86 5.50
N ALA A 21 -6.82 2.98 4.80
CA ALA A 21 -7.93 3.13 3.86
C ALA A 21 -7.82 2.15 2.68
N PHE A 22 -6.64 2.03 2.06
CA PHE A 22 -6.39 1.07 1.00
C PHE A 22 -6.60 -0.38 1.45
N PHE A 23 -6.08 -0.72 2.63
CA PHE A 23 -6.21 -2.05 3.21
C PHE A 23 -7.67 -2.39 3.50
N GLY A 24 -8.42 -1.46 4.09
CA GLY A 24 -9.86 -1.61 4.35
C GLY A 24 -10.67 -1.81 3.08
N ILE A 25 -10.43 -1.01 2.04
CA ILE A 25 -11.10 -1.19 0.74
C ILE A 25 -10.75 -2.56 0.15
N SER A 26 -9.45 -2.91 0.12
CA SER A 26 -9.01 -4.19 -0.43
C SER A 26 -9.61 -5.38 0.31
N LEU A 27 -9.71 -5.31 1.65
CA LEU A 27 -10.39 -6.32 2.48
C LEU A 27 -11.86 -6.46 2.09
N VAL A 28 -12.60 -5.36 2.05
CA VAL A 28 -14.04 -5.35 1.73
C VAL A 28 -14.30 -5.93 0.34
N PHE A 29 -13.50 -5.57 -0.67
CA PHE A 29 -13.69 -6.09 -2.03
C PHE A 29 -13.16 -7.52 -2.21
N THR A 30 -12.25 -7.98 -1.35
CA THR A 30 -11.76 -9.37 -1.34
C THR A 30 -12.78 -10.33 -0.75
N PHE A 31 -13.41 -9.97 0.37
CA PHE A 31 -14.33 -10.86 1.10
C PHE A 31 -15.81 -10.48 0.95
N GLY A 32 -16.10 -9.32 0.36
CA GLY A 32 -17.46 -8.83 0.15
C GLY A 32 -18.30 -9.72 -0.77
N ASN A 33 -19.61 -9.55 -0.63
CA ASN A 33 -20.63 -10.25 -1.42
C ASN A 33 -20.67 -9.70 -2.86
N SER A 34 -21.12 -10.51 -3.83
CA SER A 34 -21.24 -10.13 -5.25
C SER A 34 -22.09 -8.88 -5.47
N ASN A 35 -23.08 -8.62 -4.61
CA ASN A 35 -23.90 -7.41 -4.72
C ASN A 35 -23.11 -6.09 -4.48
N LEU A 36 -21.95 -6.14 -3.81
CA LEU A 36 -21.03 -5.00 -3.67
C LEU A 36 -20.11 -4.83 -4.90
N LEU A 37 -20.06 -5.83 -5.78
CA LEU A 37 -19.14 -5.96 -6.90
C LEU A 37 -19.75 -5.50 -8.23
N ASN A 38 -20.76 -4.62 -8.22
CA ASN A 38 -21.20 -4.02 -9.47
C ASN A 38 -20.05 -3.19 -10.10
N GLU A 39 -19.99 -3.21 -11.43
CA GLU A 39 -18.86 -2.66 -12.19
C GLU A 39 -18.60 -1.17 -11.88
N THR A 40 -19.66 -0.37 -11.76
CA THR A 40 -19.58 1.07 -11.47
C THR A 40 -18.94 1.33 -10.11
N THR A 41 -19.32 0.55 -9.10
CA THR A 41 -18.80 0.65 -7.74
C THR A 41 -17.34 0.22 -7.71
N ILE A 42 -17.02 -0.93 -8.31
CA ILE A 42 -15.64 -1.42 -8.44
C ILE A 42 -14.74 -0.35 -9.07
N LYS A 43 -15.11 0.20 -10.22
CA LYS A 43 -14.29 1.21 -10.93
C LYS A 43 -14.08 2.47 -10.09
N LYS A 44 -15.09 2.90 -9.34
CA LYS A 44 -14.95 4.03 -8.40
C LYS A 44 -13.95 3.70 -7.29
N TYR A 45 -14.10 2.56 -6.63
CA TYR A 45 -13.22 2.16 -5.53
C TYR A 45 -11.81 1.77 -5.98
N LEU A 46 -11.61 1.31 -7.21
CA LEU A 46 -10.28 1.11 -7.82
C LEU A 46 -9.55 2.44 -7.99
N LYS A 47 -10.22 3.49 -8.48
CA LYS A 47 -9.62 4.82 -8.61
C LYS A 47 -9.25 5.40 -7.24
N ILE A 48 -10.14 5.24 -6.25
CA ILE A 48 -9.88 5.68 -4.87
C ILE A 48 -8.71 4.89 -4.27
N SER A 49 -8.69 3.57 -4.43
CA SER A 49 -7.60 2.70 -3.98
C SER A 49 -6.28 3.09 -4.62
N PHE A 50 -6.29 3.42 -5.91
CA PHE A 50 -5.11 3.89 -6.64
C PHE A 50 -4.58 5.20 -6.06
N LEU A 51 -5.45 6.16 -5.75
CA LEU A 51 -5.05 7.39 -5.09
C LEU A 51 -4.40 7.14 -3.72
N PHE A 52 -4.95 6.21 -2.93
CA PHE A 52 -4.36 5.84 -1.65
C PHE A 52 -3.01 5.15 -1.81
N VAL A 53 -2.87 4.21 -2.76
CA VAL A 53 -1.59 3.56 -3.07
C VAL A 53 -0.56 4.62 -3.48
N MET A 54 -0.90 5.55 -4.37
CA MET A 54 0.00 6.63 -4.78
C MET A 54 0.41 7.53 -3.61
N THR A 55 -0.55 7.89 -2.75
CA THR A 55 -0.26 8.71 -1.55
C THR A 55 0.64 7.95 -0.58
N THR A 56 0.39 6.67 -0.34
CA THR A 56 1.28 5.81 0.46
C THR A 56 2.67 5.76 -0.14
N GLY A 57 2.80 5.54 -1.44
CA GLY A 57 4.09 5.44 -2.12
C GLY A 57 4.89 6.74 -1.99
N ALA A 58 4.26 7.87 -2.30
CA ALA A 58 4.89 9.19 -2.19
C ALA A 58 5.34 9.51 -0.76
N THR A 59 4.47 9.29 0.22
CA THR A 59 4.80 9.51 1.64
C THR A 59 5.83 8.53 2.16
N GLY A 60 5.81 7.28 1.71
CA GLY A 60 6.78 6.25 2.06
C GLY A 60 8.18 6.57 1.53
N ILE A 61 8.29 7.01 0.27
CA ILE A 61 9.55 7.48 -0.32
C ILE A 61 10.07 8.68 0.47
N LEU A 62 9.21 9.66 0.79
CA LEU A 62 9.61 10.84 1.56
C LEU A 62 10.13 10.48 2.96
N LEU A 63 9.44 9.57 3.65
CA LEU A 63 9.87 9.06 4.96
C LEU A 63 11.21 8.32 4.87
N LEU A 64 11.39 7.48 3.84
CA LEU A 64 12.64 6.76 3.62
C LEU A 64 13.79 7.72 3.33
N SER A 65 13.57 8.74 2.50
CA SER A 65 14.57 9.78 2.22
C SER A 65 15.00 10.50 3.50
N ILE A 66 14.05 10.87 4.37
CA ILE A 66 14.37 11.49 5.67
C ILE A 66 15.19 10.53 6.55
N LEU A 67 14.83 9.25 6.62
CA LEU A 67 15.56 8.24 7.39
C LEU A 67 16.99 8.03 6.86
N THR A 68 17.18 8.02 5.54
CA THR A 68 18.52 7.91 4.94
C THR A 68 19.39 9.12 5.25
N MET A 69 18.82 10.34 5.27
CA MET A 69 19.56 11.54 5.68
C MET A 69 20.00 11.51 7.15
N THR A 70 19.32 10.72 7.99
CA THR A 70 19.66 10.55 9.41
C THR A 70 20.63 9.39 9.69
N GLY A 71 21.24 8.79 8.66
CA GLY A 71 22.30 7.79 8.81
C GLY A 71 21.83 6.33 8.86
N MET A 72 20.72 5.99 8.22
CA MET A 72 20.29 4.60 8.04
C MET A 72 21.12 3.95 6.91
N ASP A 73 22.41 3.74 7.16
CA ASP A 73 23.40 3.46 6.12
C ASP A 73 23.36 2.01 5.60
N ASP A 74 22.69 1.08 6.27
CA ASP A 74 22.66 -0.33 5.84
C ASP A 74 21.25 -0.91 5.73
N LEU A 75 20.63 -0.74 4.56
CA LEU A 75 19.31 -1.27 4.24
C LEU A 75 19.26 -2.81 4.20
N THR A 76 20.42 -3.47 4.09
CA THR A 76 20.48 -4.91 3.81
C THR A 76 20.86 -5.74 5.03
N SER A 77 21.64 -5.19 5.95
CA SER A 77 22.09 -5.93 7.15
C SER A 77 21.23 -5.66 8.38
N ASN A 78 20.58 -4.49 8.48
CA ASN A 78 19.77 -4.16 9.65
C ASN A 78 18.28 -4.54 9.45
N PRO A 79 17.58 -5.04 10.49
CA PRO A 79 16.19 -5.51 10.36
C PRO A 79 15.20 -4.43 9.91
N ILE A 80 15.41 -3.17 10.31
CA ILE A 80 14.57 -2.03 9.93
C ILE A 80 14.68 -1.77 8.43
N GLY A 81 15.89 -1.80 7.88
CA GLY A 81 16.20 -1.65 6.46
C GLY A 81 15.61 -2.79 5.63
N GLN A 82 15.76 -4.03 6.08
CA GLN A 82 15.13 -5.19 5.45
C GLN A 82 13.61 -5.04 5.43
N SER A 83 13.00 -4.55 6.51
CA SER A 83 11.57 -4.27 6.56
C SER A 83 11.14 -3.23 5.51
N ALA A 84 11.96 -2.19 5.29
CA ALA A 84 11.71 -1.17 4.27
C ALA A 84 11.80 -1.76 2.86
N LEU A 85 12.77 -2.65 2.59
CA LEU A 85 12.88 -3.34 1.31
C LEU A 85 11.66 -4.23 1.03
N PHE A 86 11.19 -4.99 2.02
CA PHE A 86 9.95 -5.78 1.88
C PHE A 86 8.74 -4.89 1.63
N MET A 87 8.64 -3.72 2.29
CA MET A 87 7.57 -2.75 2.03
C MET A 87 7.61 -2.21 0.61
N ILE A 88 8.80 -1.87 0.09
CA ILE A 88 8.97 -1.41 -1.30
C ILE A 88 8.54 -2.50 -2.28
N LEU A 89 8.98 -3.75 -2.07
CA LEU A 89 8.63 -4.86 -2.93
C LEU A 89 7.11 -5.11 -2.94
N GLY A 90 6.49 -5.11 -1.77
CA GLY A 90 5.03 -5.21 -1.62
C GLY A 90 4.28 -4.09 -2.34
N TYR A 91 4.76 -2.86 -2.17
CA TYR A 91 4.21 -1.68 -2.83
C TYR A 91 4.28 -1.81 -4.36
N VAL A 92 5.41 -2.26 -4.92
CA VAL A 92 5.59 -2.45 -6.37
C VAL A 92 4.62 -3.51 -6.90
N VAL A 93 4.46 -4.64 -6.20
CA VAL A 93 3.49 -5.68 -6.58
C VAL A 93 2.07 -5.12 -6.59
N VAL A 94 1.68 -4.39 -5.54
CA VAL A 94 0.35 -3.78 -5.48
C VAL A 94 0.13 -2.73 -6.55
N LEU A 95 1.13 -1.87 -6.80
CA LEU A 95 1.07 -0.86 -7.85
C LEU A 95 0.86 -1.51 -9.22
N PHE A 96 1.58 -2.60 -9.50
CA PHE A 96 1.41 -3.35 -10.73
C PHE A 96 0.00 -3.94 -10.85
N VAL A 97 -0.49 -4.61 -9.81
CA VAL A 97 -1.81 -5.26 -9.80
C VAL A 97 -2.94 -4.23 -9.92
N ILE A 98 -2.85 -3.09 -9.23
CA ILE A 98 -3.87 -2.05 -9.31
C ILE A 98 -3.87 -1.34 -10.67
N SER A 99 -2.69 -1.14 -11.27
CA SER A 99 -2.59 -0.61 -12.64
C SER A 99 -3.22 -1.57 -13.65
N LEU A 100 -2.97 -2.87 -13.52
CA LEU A 100 -3.64 -3.89 -14.33
C LEU A 100 -5.17 -3.85 -14.13
N ALA A 101 -5.64 -3.74 -12.88
CA ALA A 101 -7.05 -3.65 -12.57
C ALA A 101 -7.72 -2.41 -13.18
N LEU A 102 -7.03 -1.28 -13.26
CA LEU A 102 -7.54 -0.04 -13.86
C LEU A 102 -7.67 -0.11 -15.38
N ILE A 103 -6.76 -0.80 -16.06
CA ILE A 103 -6.81 -0.94 -17.53
C ILE A 103 -7.67 -2.12 -17.98
N TYR A 104 -8.05 -3.01 -17.06
CA TYR A 104 -8.86 -4.17 -17.36
C TYR A 104 -10.25 -3.74 -17.85
N LYS A 105 -10.60 -4.16 -19.06
CA LYS A 105 -11.88 -3.83 -19.71
C LYS A 105 -12.98 -4.87 -19.49
N GLY A 106 -12.64 -6.04 -18.93
CA GLY A 106 -13.66 -7.05 -18.65
C GLY A 106 -14.51 -6.65 -17.45
N GLY A 107 -15.81 -6.90 -17.53
CA GLY A 107 -16.78 -6.62 -16.47
C GLY A 107 -16.93 -7.76 -15.45
N GLU A 108 -16.04 -8.75 -15.49
CA GLU A 108 -16.15 -9.95 -14.65
C GLU A 108 -15.80 -9.65 -13.19
N GLU A 109 -16.82 -9.60 -12.33
CA GLU A 109 -16.71 -9.39 -10.88
C GLU A 109 -15.69 -10.32 -10.23
N ARG A 110 -15.66 -11.59 -10.68
CA ARG A 110 -14.74 -12.62 -10.17
C ARG A 110 -13.27 -12.24 -10.37
N ILE A 111 -12.93 -11.56 -11.47
CA ILE A 111 -11.56 -11.14 -11.76
C ILE A 111 -11.18 -9.98 -10.85
N TYR A 112 -12.04 -8.97 -10.70
CA TYR A 112 -11.79 -7.87 -9.77
C TYR A 112 -11.64 -8.36 -8.32
N LYS A 113 -12.47 -9.29 -7.88
CA LYS A 113 -12.35 -9.90 -6.54
C LYS A 113 -11.00 -10.56 -6.34
N LYS A 114 -10.49 -11.28 -7.36
CA LYS A 114 -9.14 -11.86 -7.32
C LYS A 114 -8.05 -10.79 -7.28
N LEU A 115 -8.16 -9.74 -8.07
CA LEU A 115 -7.18 -8.65 -8.09
C LEU A 115 -7.12 -7.91 -6.75
N PHE A 116 -8.28 -7.58 -6.16
CA PHE A 116 -8.36 -7.06 -4.79
C PHE A 116 -7.78 -8.03 -3.77
N GLY A 117 -8.02 -9.34 -3.93
CA GLY A 117 -7.42 -10.37 -3.09
C GLY A 117 -5.90 -10.38 -3.15
N ILE A 118 -5.33 -10.36 -4.37
CA ILE A 118 -3.87 -10.31 -4.55
C ILE A 118 -3.30 -9.05 -3.87
N MET A 119 -3.93 -7.89 -4.07
CA MET A 119 -3.52 -6.65 -3.41
C MET A 119 -3.57 -6.74 -1.88
N PHE A 120 -4.69 -7.23 -1.34
CA PHE A 120 -4.90 -7.40 0.09
C PHE A 120 -3.87 -8.33 0.72
N PHE A 121 -3.71 -9.54 0.18
CA PHE A 121 -2.80 -10.53 0.72
C PHE A 121 -1.33 -10.14 0.55
N SER A 122 -0.96 -9.47 -0.53
CA SER A 122 0.39 -8.93 -0.71
C SER A 122 0.72 -7.91 0.37
N TYR A 123 -0.21 -6.98 0.65
CA TYR A 123 -0.05 -6.01 1.74
C TYR A 123 0.01 -6.69 3.11
N LEU A 124 -0.91 -7.62 3.39
CA LEU A 124 -0.95 -8.34 4.66
C LEU A 124 0.37 -9.07 4.92
N PHE A 125 0.90 -9.79 3.91
CA PHE A 125 2.17 -10.49 4.01
C PHE A 125 3.33 -9.54 4.35
N VAL A 126 3.41 -8.41 3.67
CA VAL A 126 4.42 -7.37 3.93
C VAL A 126 4.34 -6.86 5.36
N TYR A 127 3.14 -6.62 5.88
CA TYR A 127 2.96 -6.17 7.26
C TYR A 127 3.34 -7.24 8.29
N ILE A 128 3.06 -8.52 8.02
CA ILE A 128 3.52 -9.63 8.87
C ILE A 128 5.05 -9.67 8.91
N VAL A 129 5.71 -9.61 7.76
CA VAL A 129 7.17 -9.59 7.66
C VAL A 129 7.74 -8.36 8.38
N ARG A 130 7.13 -7.18 8.20
CA ARG A 130 7.54 -5.96 8.91
C ARG A 130 7.49 -6.16 10.42
N VAL A 131 6.37 -6.64 10.95
CA VAL A 131 6.22 -6.91 12.39
C VAL A 131 7.30 -7.88 12.84
N TYR A 132 7.51 -8.99 12.14
CA TYR A 132 8.56 -9.95 12.47
C TYR A 132 9.99 -9.34 12.49
N LEU A 133 10.30 -8.41 11.60
CA LEU A 133 11.63 -7.80 11.52
C LEU A 133 11.84 -6.62 12.48
N THR A 134 10.77 -5.95 12.90
CA THR A 134 10.86 -4.70 13.71
C THR A 134 10.43 -4.85 15.16
N THR A 135 9.99 -6.04 15.58
CA THR A 135 9.64 -6.37 16.97
C THR A 135 10.72 -7.24 17.58
#